data_AF-A0A8S2ESD7-F1
#
_entry.id   AF-A0A8S2ESD7-F1
#
_cell.length_a   1.000
_cell.length_b   1.000
_cell.length_c   1.000
_cell.angle_alpha   90.00
_cell.angle_beta   90.00
_cell.angle_gamma   90.00
#
_symmetry.space_group_name_H-M   'P 1'
#
loop_
_entity.id
_entity.type
_entity.pdbx_description
1 polymer ?
#
loop_
_entity_poly.entity_id
_entity_poly.type
_entity_poly.pdbx_seq_one_letter_code
_entity_poly.pdbx_strand_id
1 'polypeptide(L)' 'ELIKHSVLCEYIIKYPTSALAIEDLSKYPNEKEVLILPYASFVVKQLQKPSKEGEVILFSNEK' A
#
# COMPACT_ATOMS: atom_id res chain seq x y z
N GLU A 1 -21.19 -0.06 17.22
CA GLU A 1 -20.21 -1.07 16.75
C GLU A 1 -19.16 -0.39 15.88
N LEU A 2 -17.90 -0.81 15.95
CA LEU A 2 -16.84 -0.32 15.06
C LEU A 2 -16.91 -1.10 13.75
N ILE A 3 -17.25 -0.44 12.66
CA ILE A 3 -17.27 -1.05 11.33
C ILE A 3 -15.82 -1.24 10.88
N LYS A 4 -15.44 -2.50 10.63
CA LYS A 4 -14.10 -2.83 10.11
C LYS A 4 -14.09 -2.59 8.61
N HIS A 5 -13.30 -1.62 8.16
CA HIS A 5 -13.08 -1.37 6.74
C HIS A 5 -11.75 -1.99 6.30
N SER A 6 -11.77 -2.76 5.22
CA SER A 6 -10.56 -3.20 4.54
C SER A 6 -10.12 -2.12 3.55
N VAL A 7 -8.82 -1.82 3.51
CA VAL A 7 -8.23 -0.79 2.63
C VAL A 7 -7.03 -1.39 1.89
N LEU A 8 -6.86 -1.04 0.61
CA LEU A 8 -5.79 -1.52 -0.27
C LEU A 8 -5.21 -0.28 -0.94
N CYS A 9 -3.95 -0.06 -0.65
CA CYS A 9 -3.24 1.08 -1.17
C CYS A 9 -2.34 0.62 -2.29
N GLU A 10 -2.45 1.25 -3.45
CA GLU A 10 -1.49 1.15 -4.53
C GLU A 10 -0.51 2.32 -4.43
N TYR A 11 0.76 2.00 -4.22
CA TYR A 11 1.81 2.99 -4.08
C TYR A 11 2.67 3.03 -5.33
N ILE A 12 2.96 4.23 -5.82
CA ILE A 12 4.00 4.45 -6.82
C ILE A 12 5.23 4.99 -6.10
N ILE A 13 6.28 4.16 -6.04
CA ILE A 13 7.53 4.51 -5.38
C ILE A 13 8.39 5.30 -6.38
N LYS A 14 8.39 6.62 -6.27
CA LYS A 14 9.18 7.51 -7.16
C LYS A 14 10.68 7.50 -6.83
N TYR A 15 11.02 7.34 -5.57
CA TYR A 15 12.40 7.37 -5.09
C TYR A 15 12.81 5.97 -4.62
N PRO A 16 13.72 5.28 -5.34
CA PRO A 16 14.18 3.95 -4.95
C PRO A 16 14.77 3.88 -3.53
N THR A 17 15.25 5.00 -3.01
CA THR A 17 15.80 5.11 -1.64
C THR A 17 14.75 5.15 -0.54
N SER A 18 13.46 5.24 -0.87
CA SER A 18 12.36 5.31 0.10
C SER A 18 11.74 3.96 0.44
N ALA A 19 12.15 2.90 -0.25
CA ALA A 19 11.64 1.55 -0.03
C ALA A 19 12.71 0.50 -0.27
N LEU A 20 12.58 -0.64 0.38
CA LEU A 20 13.50 -1.77 0.27
C LEU A 20 12.71 -3.03 0.00
N ALA A 21 13.10 -3.76 -1.03
CA ALA A 21 12.67 -5.14 -1.22
C ALA A 21 13.37 -6.00 -0.15
N ILE A 22 12.60 -6.71 0.67
CA ILE A 22 13.10 -7.43 1.85
C ILE A 22 12.78 -8.92 1.81
N GLU A 23 12.58 -9.49 0.62
CA GLU A 23 12.21 -10.90 0.45
C GLU A 23 13.19 -11.85 1.15
N ASP A 24 14.49 -11.57 1.03
CA ASP A 24 15.55 -12.40 1.62
C ASP A 24 15.60 -12.33 3.16
N LEU A 25 14.96 -11.33 3.76
CA LEU A 25 14.90 -11.11 5.21
C LEU A 25 13.52 -11.43 5.79
N SER A 26 12.50 -11.57 4.94
CA SER A 26 11.11 -11.75 5.35
C SER A 26 10.84 -13.19 5.80
N LYS A 27 9.90 -13.32 6.73
CA LYS A 27 9.28 -14.62 7.06
C LYS A 27 8.46 -15.18 5.89
N TYR A 28 8.06 -14.32 4.94
CA TYR A 28 7.21 -14.65 3.80
C TYR A 28 7.89 -14.28 2.46
N PRO A 29 9.00 -14.95 2.09
CA PRO A 29 9.81 -14.56 0.93
C PRO A 29 9.07 -14.61 -0.41
N ASN A 30 8.03 -15.44 -0.51
CA ASN A 30 7.23 -15.58 -1.73
C ASN A 30 6.18 -14.46 -1.91
N GLU A 31 5.87 -13.70 -0.86
CA GLU A 31 4.87 -12.62 -0.88
C GLU A 31 5.44 -11.29 -1.41
N LYS A 32 6.73 -11.27 -1.78
CA LYS A 32 7.42 -10.09 -2.37
C LYS A 32 7.30 -8.84 -1.50
N GLU A 33 7.59 -9.00 -0.21
CA GLU A 33 7.46 -7.94 0.78
C GLU A 33 8.40 -6.76 0.49
N VAL A 34 7.85 -5.55 0.57
CA VAL A 34 8.56 -4.29 0.43
C VAL A 34 8.38 -3.46 1.69
N LEU A 35 9.49 -3.07 2.31
CA LEU A 35 9.51 -2.17 3.45
C LEU A 35 9.59 -0.72 2.96
N ILE A 36 8.53 0.06 3.21
CA ILE A 36 8.58 1.51 3.08
C ILE A 36 9.29 2.10 4.30
N LEU A 37 10.30 2.94 4.08
CA LEU A 37 11.10 3.48 5.18
C LEU A 37 10.28 4.40 6.11
N PRO A 38 10.65 4.48 7.41
CA PRO A 38 9.98 5.38 8.35
C PRO A 38 9.98 6.84 7.87
N TYR A 39 8.92 7.57 8.24
CA TYR A 39 8.70 8.97 7.87
C TYR A 39 8.51 9.24 6.37
N ALA A 40 8.32 8.20 5.55
CA ALA A 40 7.86 8.38 4.18
C ALA A 40 6.48 9.05 4.17
N SER A 41 6.33 10.08 3.34
CA SER A 41 5.06 10.73 3.07
C SER A 41 4.57 10.34 1.69
N PHE A 42 3.27 10.12 1.55
CA PHE A 42 2.63 9.87 0.26
C PHE A 42 1.44 10.82 0.08
N VAL A 43 1.15 11.17 -1.18
CA VAL A 43 -0.02 11.97 -1.54
C VAL A 43 -1.11 11.02 -2.02
N VAL A 44 -2.36 11.23 -1.66
CA VAL A 44 -3.48 10.46 -2.21
C VAL A 44 -3.98 11.18 -3.47
N LYS A 45 -3.93 10.52 -4.63
CA LYS A 45 -4.43 11.13 -5.89
C LYS A 45 -5.83 10.68 -6.24
N GLN A 46 -6.15 9.41 -5.99
CA GLN A 46 -7.47 8.87 -6.24
C GLN A 46 -7.98 8.11 -5.02
N LEU A 47 -9.27 8.27 -4.75
CA LEU A 47 -10.03 7.45 -3.81
C LEU A 47 -11.13 6.76 -4.59
N GLN A 48 -11.07 5.44 -4.67
CA GLN A 48 -12.18 4.66 -5.22
C GLN A 48 -12.94 4.02 -4.07
N LYS A 49 -14.24 4.32 -4.00
CA LYS A 49 -15.12 3.62 -3.08
C LYS A 49 -15.33 2.19 -3.59
N PRO A 50 -15.35 1.20 -2.70
CA PRO A 50 -15.65 -0.16 -3.08
C PRO A 50 -17.00 -0.26 -3.77
N SER A 51 -17.11 -1.14 -4.76
CA SER A 51 -18.34 -1.34 -5.53
C SER A 51 -19.38 -2.16 -4.76
N LYS A 52 -18.94 -2.88 -3.72
CA LYS A 52 -19.77 -3.67 -2.80
C LYS A 52 -19.36 -3.47 -1.34
N GLU A 53 -20.28 -3.64 -0.40
CA GLU A 53 -19.94 -3.73 1.03
C GLU A 53 -18.96 -4.89 1.27
N GLY A 54 -17.84 -4.59 1.93
CA GLY A 54 -16.75 -5.56 2.18
C GLY A 54 -15.58 -5.49 1.17
N GLU A 55 -15.71 -4.74 0.09
CA GLU A 55 -14.60 -4.47 -0.83
C GLU A 55 -13.73 -3.32 -0.33
N VAL A 56 -12.60 -3.15 -1.03
CA VAL A 56 -11.44 -2.45 -0.52
C VAL A 56 -11.32 -1.05 -1.14
N ILE A 57 -11.05 -0.02 -0.32
CA ILE A 57 -10.78 1.34 -0.83
C ILE A 57 -9.43 1.33 -1.53
N LEU A 58 -9.41 1.66 -2.83
CA LEU A 58 -8.20 1.76 -3.64
C LEU A 58 -7.64 3.19 -3.59
N PHE A 59 -6.37 3.32 -3.21
CA PHE A 59 -5.59 4.54 -3.32
C PHE A 59 -4.62 4.38 -4.49
N SER A 60 -4.68 5.23 -5.52
CA SER A 60 -3.71 5.22 -6.63
C SER A 60 -2.94 6.54 -6.69
N ASN A 61 -1.78 6.53 -7.34
CA ASN A 61 -0.81 7.61 -7.30
C ASN A 61 -0.05 7.83 -8.63
N GLU A 62 -0.71 7.90 -9.79
CA GLU A 62 -0.07 8.32 -11.07
C GLU A 62 -0.10 9.87 -11.25
N LYS A 63 0.77 10.56 -11.98
CA LYS A 63 1.97 10.26 -12.79
C LYS A 63 3.02 11.31 -12.41
#